data_AF-A0A7Z0N3D9-F1
#
_entry.id   AF-A0A7Z0N3D9-F1
#
_cell.length_a   1.000
_cell.length_b   1.000
_cell.length_c   1.000
_cell.angle_alpha   90.00
_cell.angle_beta   90.00
_cell.angle_gamma   90.00
#
_symmetry.space_group_name_H-M   'P 1'
#
loop_
_entity.id
_entity.type
_entity.pdbx_description
1 polymer ?
#
loop_
_entity_poly.entity_id
_entity_poly.type
_entity_poly.pdbx_seq_one_letter_code
_entity_poly.pdbx_strand_id
1 'polypeptide(L)'
;MTTIKIAPFDAAEYLDSEKAIAEYLSAALEEDDPALFLAALADVAKARGMTKMAKDAGLGRESLYKALAPGAKPRYDTVLKLARAAGVKLTVEPVHAQK
;
A
#
# COMPACT_ATOMS: atom_id res chain seq x y z
N MET A 1 -7.28 -39.50 9.29
CA MET A 1 -7.43 -38.02 9.28
C MET A 1 -6.28 -37.46 8.47
N THR A 2 -6.57 -36.84 7.34
CA THR A 2 -5.54 -36.31 6.44
C THR A 2 -5.12 -34.93 6.93
N THR A 3 -3.84 -34.74 7.26
CA THR A 3 -3.30 -33.47 7.74
C THR A 3 -3.22 -32.48 6.58
N ILE A 4 -3.95 -31.36 6.68
CA ILE A 4 -3.88 -30.26 5.72
C ILE A 4 -2.63 -29.43 6.01
N LYS A 5 -1.81 -29.15 4.99
CA LYS A 5 -0.69 -28.22 5.09
C LYS A 5 -1.20 -26.80 4.82
N ILE A 6 -0.93 -25.89 5.74
CA ILE A 6 -1.24 -24.46 5.61
C ILE A 6 0.06 -23.65 5.67
N ALA A 7 0.05 -22.48 5.03
CA ALA A 7 1.11 -21.49 5.11
C ALA A 7 0.53 -20.14 5.57
N PRO A 8 1.31 -19.28 6.24
CA PRO A 8 0.91 -17.90 6.50
C PRO A 8 0.62 -17.16 5.19
N PHE A 9 -0.43 -16.35 5.19
CA PHE A 9 -0.74 -15.49 4.05
C PHE A 9 0.18 -14.26 4.02
N ASP A 10 0.72 -13.93 2.86
CA ASP A 10 1.53 -12.76 2.60
C ASP A 10 1.01 -12.05 1.34
N ALA A 11 0.38 -10.89 1.50
CA ALA A 11 -0.22 -10.17 0.38
C ALA A 11 0.80 -9.81 -0.70
N ALA A 12 2.05 -9.52 -0.30
CA ALA A 12 3.12 -9.14 -1.22
C ALA A 12 3.42 -10.19 -2.30
N GLU A 13 3.13 -11.48 -2.06
CA GLU A 13 3.32 -12.55 -3.03
C GLU A 13 2.35 -12.48 -4.22
N TYR A 14 1.24 -11.74 -4.09
CA TYR A 14 0.17 -11.63 -5.08
C TYR A 14 0.11 -10.25 -5.75
N LEU A 15 1.01 -9.32 -5.38
CA LEU A 15 1.07 -7.95 -5.90
C LEU A 15 2.06 -7.85 -7.08
N ASP A 16 1.89 -8.74 -8.06
CA ASP A 16 2.80 -8.96 -9.19
C ASP A 16 2.43 -8.17 -10.46
N SER A 17 1.29 -7.47 -10.44
CA SER A 17 0.80 -6.67 -11.56
C SER A 17 0.29 -5.30 -11.13
N GLU A 18 0.38 -4.33 -12.04
CA GLU A 18 -0.14 -2.97 -11.82
C GLU A 18 -1.64 -2.98 -11.48
N LYS A 19 -2.40 -3.90 -12.10
CA LYS A 19 -3.83 -4.06 -11.84
C LYS A 19 -4.09 -4.57 -10.43
N ALA A 20 -3.41 -5.63 -10.00
CA ALA A 20 -3.56 -6.18 -8.65
C ALA A 20 -3.20 -5.15 -7.58
N ILE A 21 -2.13 -4.38 -7.79
CA ILE A 21 -1.73 -3.30 -6.89
C ILE A 21 -2.81 -2.21 -6.81
N ALA A 22 -3.35 -1.79 -7.94
CA ALA A 22 -4.39 -0.77 -7.97
C ALA A 22 -5.67 -1.23 -7.27
N GLU A 23 -6.14 -2.46 -7.53
CA GLU A 23 -7.32 -3.03 -6.89
C GLU A 23 -7.11 -3.19 -5.39
N TYR A 24 -5.95 -3.70 -4.97
CA TYR A 24 -5.61 -3.89 -3.56
C TYR A 24 -5.55 -2.57 -2.77
N LEU A 25 -4.89 -1.55 -3.32
CA LEU A 25 -4.81 -0.23 -2.69
C LEU A 25 -6.17 0.49 -2.69
N SER A 26 -7.01 0.26 -3.71
CA SER A 26 -8.36 0.83 -3.75
C SER A 26 -9.25 0.21 -2.66
N ALA A 27 -9.23 -1.12 -2.53
CA ALA A 27 -9.94 -1.82 -1.45
C ALA A 27 -9.49 -1.33 -0.06
N ALA A 28 -8.19 -1.09 0.13
CA ALA A 28 -7.68 -0.55 1.39
C ALA A 28 -8.14 0.90 1.68
N LEU A 29 -8.42 1.71 0.65
CA LEU A 29 -8.96 3.07 0.81
C LEU A 29 -10.46 3.07 1.15
N GLU A 30 -11.21 2.07 0.68
CA GLU A 30 -12.66 1.95 0.91
C GLU A 30 -13.03 1.68 2.37
N GLU A 31 -12.12 1.10 3.15
CA GLU A 31 -12.34 0.76 4.57
C GLU A 31 -12.27 1.97 5.52
N ASP A 32 -11.99 3.18 5.02
CA ASP A 32 -11.83 4.43 5.79
C ASP A 32 -10.86 4.32 6.99
N ASP A 33 -9.87 3.41 6.89
CA ASP A 33 -8.81 3.20 7.88
C ASP A 33 -7.43 3.60 7.30
N PRO A 34 -6.87 4.76 7.71
CA PRO A 34 -5.56 5.20 7.27
C PRO A 34 -4.42 4.22 7.62
N ALA A 35 -4.53 3.48 8.73
CA ALA A 35 -3.51 2.52 9.12
C ALA A 35 -3.50 1.30 8.18
N LEU A 36 -4.69 0.85 7.76
CA LEU A 36 -4.83 -0.21 6.77
C LEU A 36 -4.24 0.22 5.42
N PHE A 37 -4.52 1.44 4.97
CA PHE A 37 -3.95 1.94 3.72
C PHE A 37 -2.41 2.02 3.77
N LEU A 38 -1.83 2.43 4.90
CA LEU A 38 -0.37 2.43 5.09
C LEU A 38 0.22 1.02 5.11
N ALA A 39 -0.47 0.06 5.73
CA ALA A 39 -0.05 -1.35 5.71
C ALA A 39 -0.07 -1.90 4.27
N ALA A 40 -1.12 -1.62 3.49
CA ALA A 40 -1.20 -2.01 2.10
C ALA A 40 -0.08 -1.39 1.24
N LEU A 41 0.26 -0.12 1.46
CA LEU A 41 1.43 0.52 0.83
C LEU A 41 2.75 -0.16 1.23
N ALA A 42 2.87 -0.67 2.46
CA ALA A 42 4.01 -1.46 2.91
C ALA A 42 4.11 -2.80 2.19
N ASP A 43 2.99 -3.49 2.00
CA ASP A 43 2.94 -4.74 1.24
C ASP A 43 3.34 -4.53 -0.23
N VAL A 44 2.87 -3.45 -0.85
CA VAL A 44 3.29 -3.06 -2.22
C VAL A 44 4.78 -2.70 -2.26
N ALA A 45 5.29 -1.96 -1.26
CA ALA A 45 6.70 -1.62 -1.18
C ALA A 45 7.58 -2.86 -1.03
N LYS A 46 7.10 -3.86 -0.29
CA LYS A 46 7.75 -5.18 -0.14
C LYS A 46 7.75 -5.95 -1.45
N ALA A 47 6.61 -6.03 -2.14
CA ALA A 47 6.47 -6.71 -3.44
C ALA A 47 7.37 -6.10 -4.53
N ARG A 48 7.45 -4.76 -4.60
CA ARG A 48 8.30 -4.03 -5.57
C ARG A 48 9.77 -3.94 -5.17
N GLY A 49 10.09 -4.22 -3.90
CA GLY A 49 11.39 -4.00 -3.29
C GLY A 49 11.55 -2.59 -2.70
N MET A 50 11.88 -2.56 -1.41
CA MET A 50 11.99 -1.34 -0.61
C MET A 50 12.95 -0.29 -1.18
N THR A 51 14.08 -0.72 -1.76
CA THR A 51 15.08 0.19 -2.34
C THR A 51 14.53 0.91 -3.57
N LYS A 52 13.82 0.18 -4.43
CA LYS A 52 13.18 0.75 -5.63
C LYS A 52 12.07 1.72 -5.22
N MET A 53 11.21 1.30 -4.29
CA MET A 53 10.13 2.13 -3.78
C MET A 53 10.62 3.46 -3.18
N ALA A 54 11.68 3.41 -2.35
CA ALA A 54 12.25 4.61 -1.74
C ALA A 54 12.78 5.58 -2.81
N LYS A 55 13.52 5.06 -3.80
CA LYS A 55 14.07 5.84 -4.90
C LYS A 55 12.96 6.50 -5.71
N ASP A 56 11.95 5.73 -6.12
CA ASP A 56 10.85 6.21 -6.97
C ASP A 56 9.97 7.23 -6.23
N ALA A 57 9.84 7.11 -4.90
CA ALA A 57 9.15 8.07 -4.04
C ALA A 57 9.99 9.33 -3.71
N GLY A 58 11.28 9.36 -4.09
CA GLY A 58 12.21 10.43 -3.70
C GLY A 58 12.46 10.50 -2.19
N LEU A 59 12.43 9.36 -1.51
CA LEU A 59 12.64 9.24 -0.06
C LEU A 59 13.94 8.49 0.23
N GLY A 60 14.57 8.82 1.36
CA GLY A 60 15.59 7.95 1.94
C GLY A 60 14.95 6.64 2.45
N ARG A 61 15.71 5.53 2.44
CA ARG A 61 15.20 4.23 2.93
C ARG A 61 14.69 4.31 4.37
N GLU A 62 15.41 5.01 5.26
CA GLU A 62 14.99 5.21 6.65
C GLU A 62 13.67 5.99 6.74
N SER A 63 13.51 7.03 5.92
CA SER A 63 12.26 7.80 5.85
C SER A 63 11.10 6.95 5.34
N LEU A 64 11.34 6.07 4.36
CA LEU A 64 10.34 5.11 3.88
C LEU A 64 9.90 4.15 4.99
N TYR A 65 10.85 3.53 5.70
CA TYR A 65 10.53 2.63 6.81
C TYR A 65 9.74 3.34 7.93
N LYS A 66 10.13 4.57 8.29
CA LYS A 66 9.40 5.37 9.27
C LYS A 66 7.99 5.75 8.80
N ALA A 67 7.81 6.03 7.51
CA ALA A 67 6.51 6.40 6.94
C ALA A 67 5.52 5.23 6.88
N LEU A 68 6.03 4.00 6.74
CA LEU A 68 5.24 2.77 6.61
C LEU A 68 5.17 1.95 7.91
N ALA A 69 5.78 2.43 9.00
CA ALA A 69 5.75 1.73 10.28
C ALA A 69 4.33 1.72 10.88
N PRO A 70 3.95 0.68 11.65
CA PRO A 70 2.69 0.66 12.39
C PRO A 70 2.52 1.91 13.26
N GLY A 71 1.37 2.57 13.16
CA GLY A 71 1.07 3.80 13.91
C GLY A 71 1.76 5.06 13.38
N ALA A 72 2.46 4.99 12.25
CA ALA A 72 3.04 6.16 11.60
C ALA A 72 1.96 7.17 11.19
N LYS A 73 2.32 8.45 11.26
CA LYS A 73 1.50 9.57 10.78
C LYS A 73 2.25 10.33 9.69
N PRO A 74 2.47 9.73 8.51
CA PRO A 74 3.17 10.41 7.43
C PRO A 74 2.38 11.64 6.99
N ARG A 75 3.11 12.69 6.60
CA ARG A 75 2.46 13.85 5.97
C ARG A 75 1.79 13.43 4.67
N TYR A 76 0.73 14.15 4.31
CA TYR A 76 0.00 13.91 3.07
C TYR A 76 0.89 13.91 1.82
N ASP A 77 1.90 14.79 1.76
CA ASP A 77 2.85 14.83 0.64
C ASP A 77 3.65 13.52 0.49
N THR A 78 3.98 12.87 1.61
CA THR A 78 4.64 11.57 1.63
C THR A 78 3.72 10.48 1.11
N VAL A 79 2.44 10.47 1.52
CA VAL A 79 1.45 9.49 1.04
C VAL A 79 1.28 9.59 -0.47
N LEU A 80 1.18 10.82 -1.02
CA LEU A 80 1.10 11.03 -2.46
C LEU A 80 2.34 10.55 -3.22
N LYS A 81 3.54 10.76 -2.69
CA LYS A 81 4.79 10.25 -3.27
C LYS A 81 4.81 8.72 -3.30
N LEU A 82 4.38 8.09 -2.21
CA LEU A 82 4.29 6.63 -2.11
C LEU A 82 3.26 6.07 -3.09
N ALA A 83 2.06 6.63 -3.17
CA ALA A 83 1.05 6.23 -4.14
C ALA A 83 1.58 6.28 -5.59
N ARG A 84 2.26 7.37 -5.96
CA ARG A 84 2.88 7.51 -7.29
C ARG A 84 4.01 6.49 -7.54
N ALA A 85 4.85 6.24 -6.54
CA ALA A 85 5.91 5.23 -6.63
C ALA A 85 5.35 3.80 -6.73
N ALA A 86 4.20 3.55 -6.11
CA ALA A 86 3.41 2.34 -6.27
C ALA A 86 2.70 2.23 -7.64
N GLY A 87 2.84 3.22 -8.53
CA GLY A 87 2.22 3.20 -9.87
C GLY A 87 0.76 3.63 -9.89
N VAL A 88 0.21 4.12 -8.77
CA VAL A 88 -1.20 4.48 -8.66
C VAL A 88 -1.41 5.99 -8.47
N LYS A 89 -2.64 6.43 -8.70
CA LYS A 89 -3.11 7.78 -8.38
C LYS A 89 -4.28 7.67 -7.41
N LEU A 90 -4.32 8.54 -6.41
CA LEU A 90 -5.51 8.69 -5.58
C LEU A 90 -6.58 9.43 -6.38
N THR A 91 -7.82 8.97 -6.28
CA THR A 91 -8.99 9.59 -6.90
C THR A 91 -9.95 10.06 -5.81
N VAL A 92 -10.85 10.98 -6.16
CA VAL A 92 -11.87 11.48 -5.24
C VAL A 92 -13.22 11.10 -5.84
N GLU A 93 -14.02 10.41 -5.04
CA GLU A 93 -15.36 9.97 -5.40
C GLU A 93 -16.38 10.57 -4.44
N PRO A 94 -17.64 10.78 -4.85
CA PRO A 94 -18.67 11.26 -3.95
C PRO A 94 -18.96 10.22 -2.86
N VAL A 95 -18.76 10.60 -1.60
CA VAL A 95 -19.15 9.77 -0.43
C VAL A 95 -20.67 9.57 -0.36
N HIS A 96 -21.42 10.50 -0.95
CA HIS A 96 -22.88 10.43 -1.07
C HIS A 96 -23.26 10.70 -2.53
N ALA A 97 -23.85 9.70 -3.18
CA ALA A 97 -24.48 9.91 -4.48
C ALA A 97 -25.71 10.82 -4.27
N GLN A 98 -25.70 12.01 -4.89
CA GLN A 98 -26.92 12.82 -4.97
C GLN A 98 -27.96 12.07 -5.80
N LYS A 99 -29.20 12.01 -5.29
CA LYS A 99 -30.36 11.57 -6.07
C LYS A 99 -30.63 12.50 -7.24
#